data_AF-A0A517LMX0-F1
#
_entry.id   AF-A0A517LMX0-F1
#
_cell.length_a   1.000
_cell.length_b   1.000
_cell.length_c   1.000
_cell.angle_alpha   90.00
_cell.angle_beta   90.00
_cell.angle_gamma   90.00
#
_symmetry.space_group_name_H-M   'P 1'
#
loop_
_entity.id
_entity.type
_entity.pdbx_description
1 polymer ?
#
loop_
_entity_poly.entity_id
_entity_poly.type
_entity_poly.pdbx_seq_one_letter_code
_entity_poly.pdbx_strand_id
1 'polypeptide(L)'
;MSTTQKMAAESTKPLPPTTAAQQSDNVAHALAGAGGGLLSMALTYPLITLSTRAQVESKKAESSTLDAAKRIIKREGLGGLYAGLDSALFGIGVTNFVYYYWYEWTRAVFEKAAIKANRASKKLTTVETMIAGAIAGSATVMLTNPIWVVNTRMTTRKHSSTEAVLPGSKPVKVPSSLSTLLSLIKNEGLTSLFAGVMPALVLVINPILQYTFFEQLKSVLEKRRRVTPTDSFYLGAMGKLLATSITYPYITVKSRMHVAKKSQDGAEAKKLSMGETFSQILSEEGWAGLYGGIGPKVTQSVLTAAFLFAFKDALYEYTIKLRRAAALKK
;
A
#
# COMPACT_ATOMS: atom_id res chain seq x y z
N MET A 1 41.61 -37.34 32.99
CA MET A 1 40.83 -36.81 31.86
C MET A 1 41.52 -35.56 31.36
N SER A 2 42.20 -35.65 30.21
CA SER A 2 43.21 -34.70 29.76
C SER A 2 42.63 -33.41 29.20
N THR A 3 43.38 -32.33 29.40
CA THR A 3 43.21 -30.97 28.87
C THR A 3 42.92 -30.91 27.35
N THR A 4 43.21 -31.98 26.62
CA THR A 4 42.97 -32.16 25.19
C THR A 4 41.48 -32.23 24.80
N GLN A 5 40.57 -32.63 25.70
CA GLN A 5 39.13 -32.69 25.40
C GLN A 5 38.40 -31.33 25.56
N LYS A 6 38.96 -30.37 26.31
CA LYS A 6 38.38 -29.03 26.44
C LYS A 6 38.66 -28.13 25.23
N MET A 7 39.76 -28.36 24.51
CA MET A 7 40.10 -27.57 23.31
C MET A 7 39.31 -27.99 22.06
N ALA A 8 38.81 -29.23 22.01
CA ALA A 8 37.99 -29.71 20.89
C ALA A 8 36.54 -29.16 20.92
N ALA A 9 36.05 -28.75 22.10
CA ALA A 9 34.68 -28.23 22.26
C ALA A 9 34.55 -26.72 21.99
N GLU A 10 35.67 -26.00 21.84
CA GLU A 10 35.67 -24.55 21.57
C GLU A 10 35.72 -24.22 20.06
N SER A 11 35.97 -25.23 19.20
CA SER A 11 36.09 -25.08 17.74
C SER A 11 34.76 -25.19 16.99
N THR A 12 33.63 -25.35 17.68
CA THR A 12 32.28 -25.45 17.05
C THR A 12 31.40 -24.23 17.34
N LYS A 13 31.98 -23.05 17.58
CA LYS A 13 31.24 -21.80 17.40
C LYS A 13 31.27 -21.45 15.91
N PRO A 14 30.12 -21.30 15.22
CA PRO A 14 30.13 -20.80 13.86
C PRO A 14 30.85 -19.45 13.87
N LEU A 15 31.92 -19.35 13.09
CA LEU A 15 32.64 -18.11 12.86
C LEU A 15 31.61 -17.02 12.49
N PRO A 16 31.74 -15.78 13.01
CA PRO A 16 30.87 -14.70 12.60
C PRO A 16 30.90 -14.62 11.07
N PRO A 17 29.74 -14.59 10.41
CA PRO A 17 29.68 -14.61 8.95
C PRO A 17 30.56 -13.48 8.42
N THR A 18 31.50 -13.81 7.52
CA THR A 18 32.34 -12.81 6.85
C THR A 18 31.43 -11.73 6.25
N THR A 19 31.84 -10.48 6.26
CA THR A 19 31.04 -9.33 5.76
C THR A 19 30.40 -9.60 4.40
N ALA A 20 31.09 -10.32 3.51
CA ALA A 20 30.58 -10.77 2.21
C ALA A 20 29.42 -11.78 2.31
N ALA A 21 29.47 -12.73 3.26
CA ALA A 21 28.38 -13.68 3.52
C ALA A 21 27.15 -12.96 4.07
N GLN A 22 27.33 -12.02 5.00
CA GLN A 22 26.23 -11.23 5.56
C GLN A 22 25.60 -10.27 4.53
N GLN A 23 26.41 -9.68 3.64
CA GLN A 23 25.93 -8.88 2.52
C GLN A 23 25.14 -9.72 1.51
N SER A 24 25.60 -10.94 1.20
CA SER A 24 24.86 -11.87 0.32
C SER A 24 23.54 -12.34 0.91
N ASP A 25 23.46 -12.53 2.23
CA ASP A 25 22.22 -12.90 2.93
C ASP A 25 21.21 -11.75 2.93
N ASN A 26 21.67 -10.50 3.12
CA ASN A 26 20.82 -9.32 3.04
C ASN A 26 20.23 -9.13 1.63
N VAL A 27 21.02 -9.38 0.58
CA VAL A 27 20.54 -9.33 -0.81
C VAL A 27 19.51 -10.43 -1.07
N ALA A 28 19.75 -11.66 -0.60
CA ALA A 28 18.78 -12.75 -0.72
C ALA A 28 17.45 -12.42 -0.02
N HIS A 29 17.50 -11.87 1.20
CA HIS A 29 16.30 -11.41 1.90
C HIS A 29 15.59 -10.27 1.19
N ALA A 30 16.32 -9.32 0.61
CA ALA A 30 15.75 -8.21 -0.14
C ALA A 30 15.07 -8.68 -1.43
N LEU A 31 15.71 -9.57 -2.20
CA LEU A 31 15.15 -10.14 -3.42
C LEU A 31 13.94 -11.03 -3.15
N ALA A 32 14.00 -11.89 -2.12
CA ALA A 32 12.87 -12.72 -1.71
C ALA A 32 11.69 -11.87 -1.21
N GLY A 33 11.97 -10.80 -0.46
CA GLY A 33 10.95 -9.85 -0.02
C GLY A 33 10.32 -9.08 -1.18
N ALA A 34 11.12 -8.59 -2.13
CA ALA A 34 10.62 -7.88 -3.32
C ALA A 34 9.81 -8.81 -4.24
N GLY A 35 10.34 -10.00 -4.54
CA GLY A 35 9.63 -11.00 -5.35
C GLY A 35 8.34 -11.48 -4.70
N GLY A 36 8.38 -11.77 -3.39
CA GLY A 36 7.19 -12.15 -2.63
C GLY A 36 6.14 -11.04 -2.62
N GLY A 37 6.55 -9.78 -2.50
CA GLY A 37 5.67 -8.62 -2.59
C GLY A 37 5.00 -8.48 -3.95
N LEU A 38 5.75 -8.64 -5.04
CA LEU A 38 5.22 -8.56 -6.40
C LEU A 38 4.22 -9.69 -6.69
N LEU A 39 4.55 -10.93 -6.33
CA LEU A 39 3.65 -12.08 -6.52
C LEU A 39 2.36 -11.93 -5.69
N SER A 40 2.50 -11.49 -4.44
CA SER A 40 1.35 -11.22 -3.57
C SER A 40 0.46 -10.12 -4.13
N MET A 41 1.06 -9.04 -4.64
CA MET A 41 0.34 -7.96 -5.28
C MET A 41 -0.41 -8.47 -6.52
N ALA A 42 0.24 -9.24 -7.39
CA ALA A 42 -0.40 -9.80 -8.59
C ALA A 42 -1.62 -10.68 -8.26
N LEU A 43 -1.54 -11.51 -7.21
CA LEU A 43 -2.66 -12.36 -6.79
C LEU A 43 -3.79 -11.58 -6.12
N THR A 44 -3.47 -10.50 -5.41
CA THR A 44 -4.44 -9.73 -4.62
C THR A 44 -4.97 -8.50 -5.33
N TYR A 45 -4.42 -8.16 -6.50
CA TYR A 45 -4.82 -7.02 -7.31
C TYR A 45 -6.32 -6.99 -7.65
N PRO A 46 -6.98 -8.12 -8.00
CA PRO A 46 -8.43 -8.13 -8.21
C PRO A 46 -9.24 -7.57 -7.03
N LEU A 47 -8.80 -7.81 -5.79
CA LEU A 47 -9.46 -7.27 -4.61
C LEU A 47 -9.19 -5.76 -4.42
N ILE A 48 -8.02 -5.27 -4.87
CA ILE A 48 -7.75 -3.84 -4.92
C ILE A 48 -8.75 -3.18 -5.87
N THR A 49 -8.89 -3.71 -7.09
CA THR A 49 -9.84 -3.20 -8.08
C THR A 49 -11.28 -3.22 -7.54
N LEU A 50 -11.71 -4.31 -6.90
CA LEU A 50 -13.03 -4.39 -6.28
C LEU A 50 -13.21 -3.35 -5.15
N SER A 51 -12.22 -3.20 -4.27
CA SER A 51 -12.27 -2.22 -3.18
C SER A 51 -12.35 -0.78 -3.72
N THR A 52 -11.55 -0.42 -4.72
CA THR A 52 -11.53 0.92 -5.30
C THR A 52 -12.82 1.21 -6.05
N ARG A 53 -13.37 0.27 -6.82
CA ARG A 53 -14.66 0.47 -7.48
C ARG A 53 -15.80 0.64 -6.45
N ALA A 54 -15.83 -0.18 -5.42
CA ALA A 54 -16.82 -0.08 -4.34
C ALA A 54 -16.72 1.21 -3.52
N GLN A 55 -15.52 1.81 -3.37
CA GLN A 55 -15.35 3.10 -2.70
C GLN A 55 -15.93 4.27 -3.50
N VAL A 56 -15.95 4.13 -4.84
CA VAL A 56 -16.36 5.19 -5.76
C VAL A 56 -17.84 5.09 -6.14
N GLU A 57 -18.40 3.88 -6.20
CA GLU A 57 -19.78 3.66 -6.64
C GLU A 57 -20.79 3.91 -5.52
N SER A 58 -21.50 5.04 -5.63
CA SER A 58 -22.45 5.57 -4.65
C SER A 58 -23.79 4.80 -4.54
N LYS A 59 -24.29 4.19 -5.63
CA LYS A 59 -25.72 3.77 -5.70
C LYS A 59 -25.99 2.33 -6.17
N LYS A 60 -24.97 1.51 -6.44
CA LYS A 60 -25.13 0.09 -6.85
C LYS A 60 -24.52 -0.91 -5.87
N ALA A 61 -24.11 -0.45 -4.69
CA ALA A 61 -23.38 -1.20 -3.67
C ALA A 61 -24.21 -2.25 -2.89
N GLU A 62 -25.43 -2.56 -3.31
CA GLU A 62 -26.21 -3.67 -2.72
C GLU A 62 -25.83 -5.05 -3.24
N SER A 63 -24.94 -5.15 -4.23
CA SER A 63 -24.46 -6.46 -4.69
C SER A 63 -23.24 -6.90 -3.88
N SER A 64 -23.27 -8.14 -3.37
CA SER A 64 -22.14 -8.79 -2.71
C SER A 64 -20.84 -8.61 -3.50
N THR A 65 -19.68 -8.54 -2.82
CA THR A 65 -18.36 -8.46 -3.48
C THR A 65 -18.18 -9.54 -4.57
N LEU A 66 -18.78 -10.71 -4.36
CA LEU A 66 -18.80 -11.80 -5.33
C LEU A 66 -19.65 -11.51 -6.56
N ASP A 67 -20.78 -10.83 -6.40
CA ASP A 67 -21.64 -10.43 -7.51
C ASP A 67 -21.01 -9.30 -8.33
N ALA A 68 -20.31 -8.36 -7.68
CA ALA A 68 -19.48 -7.38 -8.35
C ALA A 68 -18.37 -8.06 -9.18
N ALA A 69 -17.67 -9.03 -8.61
CA ALA A 69 -16.65 -9.80 -9.32
C ALA A 69 -17.22 -10.56 -10.53
N LYS A 70 -18.34 -11.28 -10.35
CA LYS A 70 -19.04 -11.99 -11.45
C LYS A 70 -19.47 -11.03 -12.56
N ARG A 71 -20.00 -9.85 -12.21
CA ARG A 71 -20.39 -8.81 -13.18
C ARG A 71 -19.19 -8.31 -13.97
N ILE A 72 -18.04 -8.08 -13.31
CA ILE A 72 -16.81 -7.64 -13.99
C ILE A 72 -16.33 -8.72 -14.95
N ILE A 73 -16.22 -9.97 -14.51
CA ILE A 73 -15.76 -11.08 -15.36
C ILE A 73 -16.69 -11.26 -16.57
N LYS A 74 -18.01 -11.17 -16.36
CA LYS A 74 -18.99 -11.31 -17.45
C LYS A 74 -18.93 -10.16 -18.47
N ARG A 75 -18.53 -8.95 -18.05
CA ARG A 75 -18.54 -7.74 -18.90
C ARG A 75 -17.19 -7.41 -19.54
N GLU A 76 -16.13 -7.44 -18.74
CA GLU A 76 -14.77 -7.01 -19.11
C GLU A 76 -13.80 -8.19 -19.27
N GLY A 77 -14.25 -9.42 -19.01
CA GLY A 77 -13.40 -10.59 -18.92
C GLY A 77 -12.46 -10.56 -17.71
N LEU A 78 -11.53 -11.51 -17.65
CA LEU A 78 -10.52 -11.58 -16.58
C LEU A 78 -9.60 -10.34 -16.56
N GLY A 79 -9.36 -9.72 -17.72
CA GLY A 79 -8.54 -8.50 -17.82
C GLY A 79 -9.15 -7.24 -17.20
N GLY A 80 -10.47 -7.24 -16.91
CA GLY A 80 -11.14 -6.15 -16.18
C GLY A 80 -10.70 -6.04 -14.72
N LEU A 81 -10.41 -7.18 -14.09
CA LEU A 81 -9.91 -7.25 -12.70
C LEU A 81 -8.46 -6.75 -12.56
N TYR A 82 -7.73 -6.62 -13.67
CA TYR A 82 -6.36 -6.11 -13.73
C TYR A 82 -6.27 -4.72 -14.38
N ALA A 83 -7.41 -4.03 -14.50
CA ALA A 83 -7.46 -2.68 -15.05
C ALA A 83 -6.61 -1.71 -14.23
N GLY A 84 -5.63 -1.07 -14.89
CA GLY A 84 -4.75 -0.09 -14.26
C GLY A 84 -3.52 -0.69 -13.59
N LEU A 85 -3.29 -2.01 -13.68
CA LEU A 85 -2.16 -2.67 -13.02
C LEU A 85 -0.82 -2.01 -13.35
N ASP A 86 -0.53 -1.78 -14.62
CA ASP A 86 0.76 -1.22 -15.06
C ASP A 86 1.01 0.17 -14.45
N SER A 87 -0.01 1.02 -14.45
CA SER A 87 0.05 2.35 -13.83
C SER A 87 0.14 2.28 -12.31
N ALA A 88 -0.52 1.30 -11.69
CA ALA A 88 -0.48 1.08 -10.26
C ALA A 88 0.92 0.61 -9.83
N LEU A 89 1.52 -0.33 -10.55
CA LEU A 89 2.88 -0.83 -10.29
C LEU A 89 3.91 0.29 -10.43
N PHE A 90 3.85 1.06 -11.51
CA PHE A 90 4.69 2.25 -11.68
C PHE A 90 4.49 3.24 -10.54
N GLY A 91 3.23 3.56 -10.21
CA GLY A 91 2.89 4.46 -9.10
C GLY A 91 3.42 3.99 -7.75
N ILE A 92 3.30 2.69 -7.45
CA ILE A 92 3.84 2.09 -6.22
C ILE A 92 5.37 2.21 -6.18
N GLY A 93 6.05 1.97 -7.30
CA GLY A 93 7.50 2.15 -7.41
C GLY A 93 7.93 3.58 -7.08
N VAL A 94 7.28 4.57 -7.69
CA VAL A 94 7.56 6.00 -7.43
C VAL A 94 7.20 6.38 -6.00
N THR A 95 6.04 5.95 -5.49
CA THR A 95 5.60 6.20 -4.11
C THR A 95 6.62 5.67 -3.10
N ASN A 96 7.10 4.44 -3.28
CA ASN A 96 8.10 3.86 -2.39
C ASN A 96 9.43 4.61 -2.48
N PHE A 97 9.90 4.94 -3.69
CA PHE A 97 11.15 5.68 -3.86
C PHE A 97 11.10 7.03 -3.15
N VAL A 98 10.04 7.82 -3.39
CA VAL A 98 9.87 9.14 -2.77
C VAL A 98 9.76 9.00 -1.26
N TYR A 99 8.95 8.06 -0.77
CA TYR A 99 8.80 7.84 0.67
C TYR A 99 10.12 7.51 1.35
N TYR A 100 10.86 6.50 0.87
CA TYR A 100 12.11 6.08 1.49
C TYR A 100 13.20 7.14 1.35
N TYR A 101 13.27 7.85 0.22
CA TYR A 101 14.21 8.96 0.05
C TYR A 101 13.99 10.05 1.09
N TRP A 102 12.75 10.55 1.23
CA TRP A 102 12.44 11.60 2.21
C TRP A 102 12.55 11.10 3.65
N TYR A 103 12.18 9.84 3.90
CA TYR A 103 12.33 9.23 5.22
C TYR A 103 13.80 9.17 5.64
N GLU A 104 14.68 8.64 4.79
CA GLU A 104 16.12 8.55 5.08
C GLU A 104 16.78 9.93 5.14
N TRP A 105 16.34 10.89 4.30
CA TRP A 105 16.79 12.27 4.38
C TRP A 105 16.42 12.91 5.74
N THR A 106 15.16 12.83 6.16
CA THR A 106 14.71 13.38 7.44
C THR A 106 15.35 12.65 8.62
N ARG A 107 15.51 11.33 8.51
CA ARG A 107 16.24 10.52 9.48
C ARG A 107 17.67 11.00 9.65
N ALA A 108 18.40 11.23 8.56
CA ALA A 108 19.77 11.73 8.60
C ALA A 108 19.86 13.13 9.26
N VAL A 109 18.84 13.98 9.08
CA VAL A 109 18.75 15.27 9.78
C VAL A 109 18.61 15.07 11.29
N PHE A 110 17.72 14.18 11.75
CA PHE A 110 17.57 13.87 13.18
C PHE A 110 18.82 13.22 13.78
N GLU A 111 19.46 12.29 13.08
CA GLU A 111 20.70 11.65 13.54
C GLU A 111 21.83 12.69 13.71
N LYS A 112 21.98 13.63 12.77
CA LYS A 112 22.94 14.74 12.88
C LYS A 112 22.62 15.68 14.05
N ALA A 113 21.34 15.98 14.27
CA ALA A 113 20.90 16.80 15.40
C ALA A 113 21.19 16.12 16.75
N ALA A 114 20.95 14.81 16.84
CA ALA A 114 21.24 14.02 18.05
C ALA A 114 22.75 13.97 18.38
N ILE A 115 23.60 13.86 17.34
CA ILE A 115 25.07 13.93 17.50
C ILE A 115 25.49 15.32 18.00
N LYS A 116 24.95 16.40 17.43
CA LYS A 116 25.24 17.78 17.87
C LYS A 116 24.80 18.03 19.31
N ALA A 117 23.72 17.40 19.75
CA ALA A 117 23.20 17.48 21.12
C ALA A 117 23.89 16.51 22.11
N ASN A 118 24.94 15.80 21.68
CA ASN A 118 25.70 14.83 22.47
C ASN A 118 24.83 13.74 23.15
N ARG A 119 23.77 13.28 22.46
CA ARG A 119 22.89 12.22 22.98
C ARG A 119 23.60 10.86 23.01
N ALA A 120 23.38 10.10 24.09
CA ALA A 120 23.93 8.75 24.27
C ALA A 120 23.46 7.74 23.21
N SER A 121 22.24 7.90 22.67
CA SER A 121 21.72 7.10 21.55
C SER A 121 21.70 7.92 20.27
N LYS A 122 22.30 7.38 19.21
CA LYS A 122 22.25 7.93 17.84
C LYS A 122 21.00 7.48 17.06
N LYS A 123 20.18 6.59 17.64
CA LYS A 123 18.94 6.13 17.01
C LYS A 123 17.83 7.16 17.22
N LEU A 124 16.94 7.30 16.24
CA LEU A 124 15.75 8.12 16.36
C LEU A 124 14.91 7.65 17.55
N THR A 125 14.41 8.62 18.30
CA THR A 125 13.32 8.43 19.24
C THR A 125 12.03 8.10 18.47
N THR A 126 11.06 7.51 19.16
CA THR A 126 9.75 7.21 18.60
C THR A 126 9.10 8.43 17.96
N VAL A 127 9.15 9.59 18.61
CA VAL A 127 8.59 10.84 18.10
C VAL A 127 9.32 11.31 16.84
N GLU A 128 10.64 11.24 16.81
CA GLU A 128 11.44 11.58 15.61
C GLU A 128 11.12 10.64 14.44
N THR A 129 10.94 9.34 14.70
CA THR A 129 10.51 8.37 13.68
C THR A 129 9.12 8.69 13.13
N MET A 130 8.18 9.08 13.99
CA MET A 130 6.83 9.48 13.58
C MET A 130 6.86 10.77 12.74
N ILE A 131 7.66 11.77 13.13
CA ILE A 131 7.84 13.01 12.36
C ILE A 131 8.51 12.73 11.02
N ALA A 132 9.54 11.88 10.98
CA ALA A 132 10.19 11.47 9.75
C ALA A 132 9.21 10.77 8.80
N GLY A 133 8.38 9.86 9.33
CA GLY A 133 7.29 9.23 8.58
C GLY A 133 6.25 10.23 8.07
N ALA A 134 5.88 11.23 8.88
CA ALA A 134 4.91 12.26 8.49
C ALA A 134 5.44 13.18 7.37
N ILE A 135 6.71 13.60 7.45
CA ILE A 135 7.36 14.40 6.41
C ILE A 135 7.47 13.59 5.12
N ALA A 136 7.96 12.35 5.21
CA ALA A 136 8.07 11.45 4.08
C ALA A 136 6.71 11.17 3.42
N GLY A 137 5.68 10.89 4.22
CA GLY A 137 4.32 10.68 3.76
C GLY A 137 3.74 11.91 3.07
N SER A 138 3.94 13.11 3.63
CA SER A 138 3.44 14.37 3.06
C SER A 138 4.12 14.68 1.72
N ALA A 139 5.44 14.56 1.65
CA ALA A 139 6.17 14.73 0.39
C ALA A 139 5.72 13.72 -0.67
N THR A 140 5.53 12.46 -0.26
CA THR A 140 5.02 11.40 -1.13
C THR A 140 3.64 11.72 -1.68
N VAL A 141 2.73 12.22 -0.86
CA VAL A 141 1.40 12.65 -1.31
C VAL A 141 1.52 13.76 -2.35
N MET A 142 2.29 14.81 -2.07
CA MET A 142 2.44 15.95 -2.98
C MET A 142 3.02 15.56 -4.35
N LEU A 143 3.99 14.64 -4.36
CA LEU A 143 4.69 14.22 -5.59
C LEU A 143 3.91 13.15 -6.36
N THR A 144 3.20 12.25 -5.69
CA THR A 144 2.61 11.06 -6.33
C THR A 144 1.11 11.15 -6.54
N ASN A 145 0.42 12.16 -5.99
CA ASN A 145 -1.02 12.32 -6.20
C ASN A 145 -1.45 12.31 -7.69
N PRO A 146 -0.73 12.97 -8.63
CA PRO A 146 -1.09 12.91 -10.05
C PRO A 146 -1.16 11.49 -10.61
N ILE A 147 -0.25 10.60 -10.18
CA ILE A 147 -0.21 9.20 -10.61
C ILE A 147 -1.44 8.46 -10.08
N TRP A 148 -1.81 8.70 -8.82
CA TRP A 148 -2.97 8.07 -8.19
C TRP A 148 -4.30 8.57 -8.76
N VAL A 149 -4.39 9.84 -9.16
CA VAL A 149 -5.55 10.38 -9.89
C VAL A 149 -5.72 9.64 -11.22
N VAL A 150 -4.64 9.50 -12.00
CA VAL A 150 -4.65 8.80 -13.29
C VAL A 150 -5.04 7.33 -13.10
N ASN A 151 -4.43 6.64 -12.13
CA ASN A 151 -4.70 5.24 -11.85
C ASN A 151 -6.16 5.00 -11.43
N THR A 152 -6.68 5.82 -10.51
CA THR A 152 -8.08 5.70 -10.04
C THR A 152 -9.04 5.92 -11.19
N ARG A 153 -8.78 6.91 -12.06
CA ARG A 153 -9.63 7.19 -13.23
C ARG A 153 -9.56 6.12 -14.30
N MET A 154 -8.42 5.49 -14.53
CA MET A 154 -8.34 4.34 -15.44
C MET A 154 -9.10 3.14 -14.90
N THR A 155 -9.01 2.91 -13.58
CA THR A 155 -9.71 1.81 -12.89
C THR A 155 -11.23 1.98 -12.97
N THR A 156 -11.73 3.22 -12.92
CA THR A 156 -13.17 3.52 -12.97
C THR A 156 -13.72 3.75 -14.38
N ARG A 157 -12.96 4.36 -15.31
CA ARG A 157 -13.42 4.61 -16.70
C ARG A 157 -13.69 3.33 -17.49
N LYS A 158 -12.98 2.22 -17.25
CA LYS A 158 -13.32 0.92 -17.87
C LYS A 158 -14.78 0.51 -17.62
N HIS A 159 -15.37 0.96 -16.51
CA HIS A 159 -16.77 0.72 -16.18
C HIS A 159 -17.74 1.57 -17.05
N SER A 160 -17.46 2.86 -17.26
CA SER A 160 -18.36 3.76 -18.00
C SER A 160 -18.32 3.55 -19.52
N SER A 161 -17.17 3.15 -20.07
CA SER A 161 -17.01 2.91 -21.50
C SER A 161 -17.78 1.69 -22.02
N THR A 162 -18.27 0.83 -21.12
CA THR A 162 -19.00 -0.40 -21.48
C THR A 162 -20.52 -0.29 -21.21
N GLU A 163 -20.98 0.68 -20.40
CA GLU A 163 -22.42 0.95 -20.23
C GLU A 163 -23.02 1.72 -21.44
N ALA A 164 -22.20 2.38 -22.25
CA ALA A 164 -22.63 3.17 -23.43
C ALA A 164 -22.34 2.49 -24.79
N VAL A 165 -22.15 1.17 -24.82
CA VAL A 165 -21.95 0.43 -26.08
C VAL A 165 -23.30 -0.10 -26.55
N LEU A 166 -23.94 0.63 -27.46
CA LEU A 166 -25.01 0.10 -28.29
C LEU A 166 -24.48 -1.17 -29.01
N PRO A 167 -25.33 -2.19 -29.26
CA PRO A 167 -24.93 -3.37 -30.03
C PRO A 167 -24.37 -2.92 -31.39
N GLY A 168 -23.09 -3.17 -31.67
CA GLY A 168 -22.41 -2.77 -32.91
C GLY A 168 -21.39 -1.62 -32.81
N SER A 169 -21.18 -1.02 -31.63
CA SER A 169 -20.14 0.01 -31.46
C SER A 169 -18.73 -0.61 -31.41
N LYS A 170 -17.75 0.02 -32.06
CA LYS A 170 -16.35 -0.42 -32.04
C LYS A 170 -15.82 -0.49 -30.59
N PRO A 171 -15.01 -1.50 -30.23
CA PRO A 171 -14.45 -1.62 -28.88
C PRO A 171 -13.69 -0.35 -28.52
N VAL A 172 -14.08 0.29 -27.43
CA VAL A 172 -13.41 1.49 -26.92
C VAL A 172 -11.98 1.11 -26.56
N LYS A 173 -10.99 1.64 -27.31
CA LYS A 173 -9.56 1.45 -27.00
C LYS A 173 -9.33 1.86 -25.56
N VAL A 174 -8.79 0.94 -24.75
CA VAL A 174 -8.38 1.23 -23.37
C VAL A 174 -7.39 2.39 -23.42
N PRO A 175 -7.71 3.57 -22.86
CA PRO A 175 -6.80 4.70 -22.93
C PRO A 175 -5.54 4.36 -22.13
N SER A 176 -4.38 4.45 -22.79
CA SER A 176 -3.06 4.41 -22.14
C SER A 176 -2.99 5.44 -21.01
N SER A 177 -2.19 5.19 -19.98
CA SER A 177 -1.99 6.11 -18.86
C SER A 177 -1.61 7.52 -19.31
N LEU A 178 -0.80 7.64 -20.36
CA LEU A 178 -0.42 8.92 -20.97
C LEU A 178 -1.62 9.61 -21.64
N SER A 179 -2.46 8.86 -22.36
CA SER A 179 -3.66 9.44 -22.97
C SER A 179 -4.68 9.88 -21.93
N THR A 180 -4.78 9.15 -20.81
CA THR A 180 -5.61 9.54 -19.67
C THR A 180 -5.07 10.83 -19.06
N LEU A 181 -3.77 10.91 -18.78
CA LEU A 181 -3.12 12.11 -18.25
C LEU A 181 -3.33 13.33 -19.16
N LEU A 182 -3.08 13.21 -20.46
CA LEU A 182 -3.30 14.28 -21.43
C LEU A 182 -4.77 14.71 -21.48
N SER A 183 -5.70 13.76 -21.39
CA SER A 183 -7.14 14.07 -21.33
C SER A 183 -7.53 14.82 -20.04
N LEU A 184 -6.84 14.59 -18.93
CA LEU A 184 -7.08 15.31 -17.67
C LEU A 184 -6.61 16.75 -17.78
N ILE A 185 -5.39 16.94 -18.24
CA ILE A 185 -4.77 18.25 -18.38
C ILE A 185 -5.60 19.10 -19.37
N LYS A 186 -6.00 18.52 -20.50
CA LYS A 186 -6.76 19.23 -21.54
C LYS A 186 -8.19 19.58 -21.12
N ASN A 187 -8.89 18.70 -20.40
CA ASN A 187 -10.32 18.88 -20.13
C ASN A 187 -10.63 19.46 -18.74
N GLU A 188 -9.74 19.31 -17.75
CA GLU A 188 -10.01 19.66 -16.34
C GLU A 188 -8.90 20.53 -15.71
N GLY A 189 -7.85 20.81 -16.48
CA GLY A 189 -6.68 21.58 -16.07
C GLY A 189 -5.73 20.84 -15.12
N LEU A 190 -4.56 21.45 -14.86
CA LEU A 190 -3.51 20.86 -14.01
C LEU A 190 -3.95 20.66 -12.56
N THR A 191 -4.86 21.49 -12.05
CA THR A 191 -5.34 21.40 -10.66
C THR A 191 -6.13 20.11 -10.40
N SER A 192 -6.68 19.47 -11.44
CA SER A 192 -7.36 18.17 -11.32
C SER A 192 -6.43 17.04 -10.84
N LEU A 193 -5.12 17.14 -11.13
CA LEU A 193 -4.09 16.18 -10.69
C LEU A 193 -3.79 16.28 -9.19
N PHE A 194 -4.28 17.32 -8.51
CA PHE A 194 -4.17 17.52 -7.07
C PHE A 194 -5.50 17.31 -6.35
N ALA A 195 -6.52 16.79 -7.05
CA ALA A 195 -7.75 16.35 -6.41
C ALA A 195 -7.43 15.25 -5.38
N GLY A 196 -8.03 15.34 -4.19
CA GLY A 196 -7.83 14.37 -3.12
C GLY A 196 -6.55 14.53 -2.28
N VAL A 197 -5.72 15.56 -2.52
CA VAL A 197 -4.50 15.81 -1.72
C VAL A 197 -4.83 16.06 -0.24
N MET A 198 -5.84 16.87 0.07
CA MET A 198 -6.20 17.17 1.46
C MET A 198 -6.59 15.90 2.25
N PRO A 199 -7.52 15.05 1.77
CA PRO A 199 -7.75 13.74 2.37
C PRO A 199 -6.50 12.87 2.45
N ALA A 200 -5.66 12.88 1.42
CA ALA A 200 -4.43 12.08 1.38
C ALA A 200 -3.41 12.51 2.44
N LEU A 201 -3.29 13.81 2.72
CA LEU A 201 -2.45 14.35 3.79
C LEU A 201 -2.98 13.96 5.16
N VAL A 202 -4.31 14.01 5.38
CA VAL A 202 -4.90 13.49 6.63
C VAL A 202 -4.58 12.01 6.80
N LEU A 203 -4.60 11.23 5.72
CA LEU A 203 -4.26 9.80 5.76
C LEU A 203 -2.79 9.50 6.08
N VAL A 204 -1.89 10.50 6.08
CA VAL A 204 -0.52 10.34 6.58
C VAL A 204 -0.50 9.99 8.08
N ILE A 205 -1.58 10.26 8.81
CA ILE A 205 -1.72 9.83 10.21
C ILE A 205 -1.96 8.32 10.38
N ASN A 206 -2.33 7.60 9.31
CA ASN A 206 -2.68 6.18 9.40
C ASN A 206 -1.52 5.32 9.96
N PRO A 207 -0.27 5.41 9.46
CA PRO A 207 0.86 4.69 10.03
C PRO A 207 1.15 5.07 11.50
N ILE A 208 0.93 6.34 11.86
CA ILE A 208 1.07 6.83 13.24
C ILE A 208 0.07 6.10 14.15
N LEU A 209 -1.21 6.08 13.78
CA LEU A 209 -2.25 5.37 14.53
C LEU A 209 -1.95 3.87 14.63
N GLN A 210 -1.53 3.24 13.52
CA GLN A 210 -1.17 1.83 13.49
C GLN A 210 -0.06 1.52 14.50
N TYR A 211 1.00 2.34 14.51
CA TYR A 211 2.11 2.18 15.44
C TYR A 211 1.69 2.44 16.89
N THR A 212 0.88 3.48 17.14
CA THR A 212 0.37 3.76 18.50
C THR A 212 -0.46 2.60 19.04
N PHE A 213 -1.35 2.01 18.24
CA PHE A 213 -2.08 0.81 18.64
C PHE A 213 -1.15 -0.38 18.86
N PHE A 214 -0.17 -0.58 17.99
CA PHE A 214 0.82 -1.64 18.15
C PHE A 214 1.55 -1.52 19.50
N GLU A 215 2.09 -0.36 19.84
CA GLU A 215 2.82 -0.15 21.11
C GLU A 215 1.92 -0.32 22.34
N GLN A 216 0.68 0.18 22.30
CA GLN A 216 -0.26 0.01 23.40
C GLN A 216 -0.59 -1.48 23.63
N LEU A 217 -0.90 -2.21 22.56
CA LEU A 217 -1.22 -3.63 22.66
C LEU A 217 0.02 -4.45 23.08
N LYS A 218 1.20 -4.11 22.53
CA LYS A 218 2.47 -4.73 22.88
C LYS A 218 2.81 -4.52 24.35
N SER A 219 2.67 -3.30 24.87
CA SER A 219 2.94 -2.98 26.29
C SER A 219 2.05 -3.79 27.24
N VAL A 220 0.78 -4.02 26.88
CA VAL A 220 -0.11 -4.87 27.68
C VAL A 220 0.34 -6.34 27.67
N LEU A 221 0.80 -6.83 26.52
CA LEU A 221 1.27 -8.22 26.39
C LEU A 221 2.62 -8.45 27.10
N GLU A 222 3.54 -7.47 27.02
CA GLU A 222 4.86 -7.51 27.67
C GLU A 222 4.75 -7.62 29.20
N LYS A 223 3.70 -7.05 29.80
CA LYS A 223 3.42 -7.21 31.24
C LYS A 223 3.11 -8.66 31.64
N ARG A 224 2.70 -9.51 30.70
CA ARG A 224 2.30 -10.91 30.96
C ARG A 224 3.32 -11.93 30.46
N ARG A 225 3.98 -11.67 29.32
CA ARG A 225 4.97 -12.57 28.73
C ARG A 225 5.90 -11.84 27.78
N ARG A 226 7.03 -12.47 27.42
CA ARG A 226 7.89 -11.99 26.34
C ARG A 226 7.17 -12.07 24.99
N VAL A 227 7.21 -10.98 24.23
CA VAL A 227 6.57 -10.86 22.92
C VAL A 227 7.41 -11.59 21.86
N THR A 228 6.76 -12.49 21.13
CA THR A 228 7.38 -13.23 20.03
C THR A 228 7.26 -12.49 18.69
N PRO A 229 8.00 -12.89 17.64
CA PRO A 229 7.82 -12.33 16.29
C PRO A 229 6.40 -12.53 15.73
N THR A 230 5.77 -13.66 16.04
CA THR A 230 4.37 -13.95 15.69
C THR A 230 3.41 -13.04 16.45
N ASP A 231 3.63 -12.80 17.74
CA ASP A 231 2.85 -11.81 18.49
C ASP A 231 2.96 -10.42 17.84
N SER A 232 4.18 -9.99 17.51
CA SER A 232 4.41 -8.69 16.86
C SER A 232 3.69 -8.57 15.53
N PHE A 233 3.64 -9.67 14.76
CA PHE A 233 2.87 -9.72 13.52
C PHE A 233 1.37 -9.52 13.75
N TYR A 234 0.76 -10.27 14.68
CA TYR A 234 -0.67 -10.15 14.97
C TYR A 234 -1.04 -8.80 15.59
N LEU A 235 -0.20 -8.28 16.48
CA LEU A 235 -0.37 -6.95 17.07
C LEU A 235 -0.27 -5.86 15.98
N GLY A 236 0.66 -6.00 15.05
CA GLY A 236 0.81 -5.09 13.91
C GLY A 236 -0.39 -5.15 12.97
N ALA A 237 -0.92 -6.35 12.70
CA ALA A 237 -2.13 -6.55 11.90
C ALA A 237 -3.37 -5.93 12.57
N MET A 238 -3.54 -6.14 13.89
CA MET A 238 -4.61 -5.53 14.66
C MET A 238 -4.52 -4.00 14.66
N GLY A 239 -3.32 -3.45 14.90
CA GLY A 239 -3.08 -2.02 14.83
C GLY A 239 -3.42 -1.44 13.45
N LYS A 240 -3.09 -2.17 12.37
CA LYS A 240 -3.43 -1.77 11.00
C LYS A 240 -4.93 -1.77 10.77
N LEU A 241 -5.66 -2.77 11.28
CA LEU A 241 -7.12 -2.84 11.16
C LEU A 241 -7.78 -1.69 11.91
N LEU A 242 -7.39 -1.43 13.16
CA LEU A 242 -7.94 -0.32 13.96
C LEU A 242 -7.67 1.04 13.31
N ALA A 243 -6.43 1.29 12.90
CA ALA A 243 -6.05 2.52 12.21
C ALA A 243 -6.81 2.69 10.89
N THR A 244 -6.94 1.61 10.10
CA THR A 244 -7.68 1.62 8.84
C THR A 244 -9.16 1.88 9.08
N SER A 245 -9.80 1.27 10.08
CA SER A 245 -11.20 1.51 10.41
C SER A 245 -11.47 2.98 10.76
N ILE A 246 -10.62 3.59 11.61
CA ILE A 246 -10.76 5.00 12.00
C ILE A 246 -10.56 5.93 10.80
N THR A 247 -9.60 5.62 9.93
CA THR A 247 -9.25 6.45 8.79
C THR A 247 -10.05 6.13 7.52
N TYR A 248 -10.88 5.07 7.55
CA TYR A 248 -11.59 4.58 6.38
C TYR A 248 -12.51 5.62 5.72
N PRO A 249 -13.27 6.44 6.48
CA PRO A 249 -14.07 7.52 5.89
C PRO A 249 -13.24 8.45 4.99
N TYR A 250 -12.02 8.77 5.38
CA TYR A 250 -11.10 9.61 4.60
C TYR A 250 -10.53 8.87 3.38
N ILE A 251 -10.35 7.55 3.45
CA ILE A 251 -9.98 6.71 2.30
C ILE A 251 -11.08 6.78 1.23
N THR A 252 -12.34 6.65 1.64
CA THR A 252 -13.49 6.72 0.74
C THR A 252 -13.64 8.11 0.13
N VAL A 253 -13.56 9.18 0.94
CA VAL A 253 -13.58 10.57 0.44
C VAL A 253 -12.45 10.82 -0.56
N LYS A 254 -11.22 10.39 -0.24
CA LYS A 254 -10.07 10.48 -1.15
C LYS A 254 -10.38 9.81 -2.49
N SER A 255 -10.85 8.56 -2.45
CA SER A 255 -11.13 7.78 -3.66
C SER A 255 -12.21 8.43 -4.53
N ARG A 256 -13.28 8.97 -3.94
CA ARG A 256 -14.34 9.69 -4.67
C ARG A 256 -13.86 11.01 -5.27
N MET A 257 -13.00 11.75 -4.55
CA MET A 257 -12.40 12.98 -5.08
C MET A 257 -11.43 12.71 -6.24
N HIS A 258 -10.82 11.53 -6.32
CA HIS A 258 -9.97 11.15 -7.45
C HIS A 258 -10.74 10.87 -8.74
N VAL A 259 -12.06 10.71 -8.66
CA VAL A 259 -12.91 10.37 -9.80
C VAL A 259 -13.48 11.64 -10.40
N ALA A 260 -13.47 11.72 -11.74
CA ALA A 260 -14.14 12.80 -12.44
C ALA A 260 -15.65 12.63 -12.29
N LYS A 261 -16.34 13.57 -11.65
CA LYS A 261 -17.77 13.75 -11.91
C LYS A 261 -17.89 14.40 -13.28
N LYS A 262 -18.54 13.77 -14.25
CA LYS A 262 -19.16 14.52 -15.35
C LYS A 262 -20.58 14.84 -14.88
N SER A 263 -20.94 16.10 -14.78
CA SER A 263 -22.36 16.48 -14.73
C SER A 263 -23.00 16.01 -16.04
N GLN A 264 -24.17 15.38 -15.98
CA GLN A 264 -24.88 14.89 -17.17
C GLN A 264 -25.22 16.02 -18.17
N ASP A 265 -25.20 17.27 -17.73
CA ASP A 265 -25.61 18.44 -18.53
C ASP A 265 -24.47 19.29 -19.12
N GLY A 266 -23.23 18.78 -19.19
CA GLY A 266 -22.12 19.54 -19.81
C GLY A 266 -21.65 20.78 -19.04
N ALA A 267 -22.28 21.11 -17.90
CA ALA A 267 -21.79 22.08 -16.94
C ALA A 267 -20.52 21.56 -16.23
N GLU A 268 -19.58 22.46 -15.93
CA GLU A 268 -18.35 22.12 -15.22
C GLU A 268 -18.64 21.29 -13.98
N ALA A 269 -17.90 20.19 -13.85
CA ALA A 269 -17.90 19.35 -12.67
C ALA A 269 -17.51 20.19 -11.46
N LYS A 270 -18.47 20.53 -10.58
CA LYS A 270 -18.15 21.25 -9.35
C LYS A 270 -17.13 20.43 -8.56
N LYS A 271 -15.89 20.93 -8.47
CA LYS A 271 -14.83 20.33 -7.64
C LYS A 271 -15.26 20.50 -6.19
N LEU A 272 -15.88 19.47 -5.63
CA LEU A 272 -16.31 19.47 -4.24
C LEU A 272 -15.07 19.49 -3.35
N SER A 273 -15.09 20.36 -2.36
CA SER A 273 -14.14 20.32 -1.26
C SER A 273 -14.28 19.00 -0.49
N MET A 274 -13.28 18.71 0.33
CA MET A 274 -13.29 17.53 1.19
C MET A 274 -14.52 17.50 2.13
N GLY A 275 -14.89 18.64 2.70
CA GLY A 275 -16.07 18.77 3.56
C GLY A 275 -17.38 18.59 2.78
N GLU A 276 -17.49 19.18 1.59
CA GLU A 276 -18.66 18.99 0.73
C GLU A 276 -18.79 17.54 0.26
N THR A 277 -17.69 16.88 -0.10
CA THR A 277 -17.70 15.46 -0.48
C THR A 277 -18.13 14.59 0.68
N PHE A 278 -17.60 14.83 1.88
CA PHE A 278 -17.99 14.11 3.09
C PHE A 278 -19.48 14.31 3.42
N SER A 279 -19.96 15.56 3.39
CA SER A 279 -21.36 15.90 3.62
C SER A 279 -22.28 15.25 2.59
N GLN A 280 -21.89 15.27 1.31
CA GLN A 280 -22.65 14.63 0.24
C GLN A 280 -22.78 13.11 0.46
N ILE A 281 -21.70 12.43 0.83
CA ILE A 281 -21.75 10.99 1.11
C ILE A 281 -22.74 10.72 2.25
N LEU A 282 -22.65 11.50 3.34
CA LEU A 282 -23.55 11.34 4.47
C LEU A 282 -25.00 11.64 4.11
N SER A 283 -25.28 12.63 3.26
CA SER A 283 -26.65 12.96 2.86
C SER A 283 -27.25 11.96 1.87
N GLU A 284 -26.45 11.41 0.96
CA GLU A 284 -26.92 10.52 -0.11
C GLU A 284 -26.93 9.04 0.30
N GLU A 285 -26.01 8.60 1.15
CA GLU A 285 -25.77 7.19 1.49
C GLU A 285 -25.65 6.91 2.99
N GLY A 286 -25.68 7.96 3.82
CA GLY A 286 -25.49 7.84 5.26
C GLY A 286 -24.09 7.35 5.64
N TRP A 287 -23.98 6.86 6.88
CA TRP A 287 -22.72 6.37 7.44
C TRP A 287 -22.18 5.13 6.72
N ALA A 288 -23.06 4.30 6.15
CA ALA A 288 -22.66 3.11 5.41
C ALA A 288 -21.85 3.46 4.15
N GLY A 289 -22.19 4.56 3.47
CA GLY A 289 -21.47 5.03 2.28
C GLY A 289 -20.00 5.34 2.53
N LEU A 290 -19.66 5.85 3.73
CA LEU A 290 -18.27 6.12 4.12
C LEU A 290 -17.44 4.84 4.28
N TYR A 291 -18.08 3.70 4.53
CA TYR A 291 -17.44 2.39 4.69
C TYR A 291 -17.58 1.48 3.45
N GLY A 292 -18.03 2.04 2.32
CA GLY A 292 -18.09 1.35 1.04
C GLY A 292 -16.74 0.71 0.66
N GLY A 293 -16.75 -0.59 0.39
CA GLY A 293 -15.56 -1.35 -0.01
C GLY A 293 -14.66 -1.85 1.13
N ILE A 294 -15.04 -1.68 2.41
CA ILE A 294 -14.19 -2.11 3.54
C ILE A 294 -13.96 -3.63 3.54
N GLY A 295 -14.97 -4.43 3.21
CA GLY A 295 -14.86 -5.89 3.14
C GLY A 295 -13.78 -6.37 2.15
N PRO A 296 -13.86 -5.98 0.86
CA PRO A 296 -12.80 -6.23 -0.10
C PRO A 296 -11.43 -5.73 0.37
N LYS A 297 -11.37 -4.55 1.00
CA LYS A 297 -10.11 -3.94 1.44
C LYS A 297 -9.44 -4.71 2.58
N VAL A 298 -10.22 -5.14 3.58
CA VAL A 298 -9.72 -5.94 4.70
C VAL A 298 -9.27 -7.31 4.20
N THR A 299 -10.09 -7.97 3.38
CA THR A 299 -9.76 -9.26 2.77
C THR A 299 -8.46 -9.18 1.95
N GLN A 300 -8.33 -8.12 1.14
CA GLN A 300 -7.12 -7.81 0.41
C GLN A 300 -5.92 -7.68 1.34
N SER A 301 -6.03 -6.91 2.43
CA SER A 301 -4.93 -6.70 3.37
C SER A 301 -4.45 -8.01 4.00
N VAL A 302 -5.39 -8.86 4.43
CA VAL A 302 -5.10 -10.15 5.06
C VAL A 302 -4.44 -11.10 4.06
N LEU A 303 -4.99 -11.23 2.86
CA LEU A 303 -4.44 -12.10 1.82
C LEU A 303 -3.08 -11.63 1.32
N THR A 304 -2.89 -10.31 1.12
CA THR A 304 -1.59 -9.78 0.70
C THR A 304 -0.52 -10.08 1.75
N ALA A 305 -0.86 -9.95 3.04
CA ALA A 305 0.06 -10.33 4.11
C ALA A 305 0.36 -11.84 4.09
N ALA A 306 -0.67 -12.69 4.05
CA ALA A 306 -0.51 -14.14 4.03
C ALA A 306 0.37 -14.62 2.87
N PHE A 307 0.08 -14.15 1.65
CA PHE A 307 0.88 -14.49 0.47
C PHE A 307 2.30 -13.92 0.53
N LEU A 308 2.49 -12.73 1.09
CA LEU A 308 3.81 -12.15 1.24
C LEU A 308 4.70 -13.03 2.10
N PHE A 309 4.18 -13.53 3.23
CA PHE A 309 4.92 -14.45 4.08
C PHE A 309 5.18 -15.78 3.36
N ALA A 310 4.15 -16.39 2.78
CA ALA A 310 4.29 -17.66 2.08
C ALA A 310 5.33 -17.60 0.94
N PHE A 311 5.27 -16.56 0.11
CA PHE A 311 6.21 -16.39 -1.01
C PHE A 311 7.59 -15.95 -0.55
N LYS A 312 7.71 -15.10 0.46
CA LYS A 312 9.00 -14.72 1.02
C LYS A 312 9.74 -15.95 1.55
N ASP A 313 9.05 -16.81 2.29
CA ASP A 313 9.65 -18.01 2.88
C ASP A 313 10.06 -19.00 1.78
N ALA A 314 9.18 -19.24 0.80
CA ALA A 314 9.49 -20.10 -0.34
C ALA A 314 10.67 -19.58 -1.19
N LEU A 315 10.69 -18.28 -1.52
CA LEU A 315 11.76 -17.68 -2.30
C LEU A 315 13.09 -17.67 -1.53
N TYR A 316 13.05 -17.43 -0.22
CA TYR A 316 14.23 -17.48 0.62
C TYR A 316 14.84 -18.88 0.67
N GLU A 317 14.03 -19.91 0.90
CA GLU A 317 14.48 -21.30 0.85
C GLU A 317 15.08 -21.68 -0.51
N TYR A 318 14.44 -21.26 -1.59
CA TYR A 318 14.94 -21.52 -2.94
C TYR A 318 16.29 -20.85 -3.19
N THR A 319 16.45 -19.61 -2.71
CA THR A 319 17.71 -18.85 -2.83
C THR A 319 18.84 -19.53 -2.05
N ILE A 320 18.56 -20.04 -0.84
CA ILE A 320 19.55 -20.81 -0.07
C ILE A 320 19.91 -22.13 -0.78
N LYS A 321 18.92 -22.87 -1.29
CA LYS A 321 19.14 -24.13 -2.02
C LYS A 321 20.02 -23.92 -3.26
N LEU A 322 19.73 -22.88 -4.05
CA LEU A 322 20.55 -22.50 -5.21
C LEU A 322 21.98 -22.11 -4.83
N ARG A 323 22.15 -21.33 -3.75
CA ARG A 323 23.48 -20.94 -3.27
C ARG A 323 24.30 -22.14 -2.80
N ARG A 324 23.68 -23.08 -2.07
CA ARG A 324 24.34 -24.33 -1.65
C ARG A 324 24.72 -25.20 -2.85
N ALA A 325 23.83 -25.33 -3.84
CA ALA A 325 24.12 -26.07 -5.07
C ALA A 325 25.25 -25.43 -5.89
N ALA A 326 25.34 -24.10 -5.94
CA ALA A 326 26.41 -23.37 -6.62
C ALA A 326 27.75 -23.48 -5.87
N ALA A 327 27.73 -23.52 -4.54
CA ALA A 327 28.93 -23.71 -3.71
C ALA A 327 29.50 -25.13 -3.81
N LEU A 328 28.67 -26.15 -4.06
CA LEU A 328 29.08 -27.54 -4.28
C LEU A 328 29.65 -27.81 -5.68
N LYS A 329 29.52 -26.85 -6.61
CA LYS A 329 30.07 -26.91 -7.98
C LYS A 329 31.43 -26.21 -8.13
N LYS A 330 31.96 -25.62 -7.05
CA LYS A 330 33.31 -25.05 -6.98
C LYS A 330 34.20 -25.97 -6.15
#